data_AF-A0A086KMI7-F1
#
_entry.id   AF-A0A086KMI7-F1
#
_cell.length_a   1.000
_cell.length_b   1.000
_cell.length_c   1.000
_cell.angle_alpha   90.00
_cell.angle_beta   90.00
_cell.angle_gamma   90.00
#
_symmetry.space_group_name_H-M   'P 1'
#
loop_
_entity.id
_entity.type
_entity.pdbx_description
1 polymer ?
#
loop_
_entity_poly.entity_id
_entity_poly.type
_entity_poly.pdbx_seq_one_letter_code
_entity_poly.pdbx_strand_id
1 'polypeptide(L)'
;DSKPVDGGSAEKKRTPSVSFSVEDSTRDRDRGAGVRDEDAQPALLWRAWPTPEFPLSPARESKGPTPLLLDGTSIAFEHGRQRRLSPLGVAFALARVFELGFPAKVLLPSWMAGEEHFYPTFFVGSAKGVALWQQIRQALQEDGLLIVLPDPNAHLPKESHARWYPTRNCFKSCSDALKIAGLCKQWGAALCSNDFEQFLRLVVGQKNKKMAEIYDFVSRSSVLLAFHKNQLHLILDSQGRGSSLETLILRTGER
;
A
#
# COMPACT_ATOMS: atom_id res chain seq x y z
N ASP A 1 16.99 57.54 28.76
CA ASP A 1 18.22 56.74 28.69
C ASP A 1 18.06 55.38 29.34
N SER A 2 18.50 54.36 28.60
CA SER A 2 19.10 53.10 29.05
C SER A 2 18.25 51.99 29.72
N LYS A 3 17.99 50.96 28.89
CA LYS A 3 17.98 49.50 29.15
C LYS A 3 19.13 49.02 30.08
N PRO A 4 19.15 47.76 30.61
CA PRO A 4 18.57 46.55 30.03
C PRO A 4 17.80 45.58 30.94
N VAL A 5 17.19 44.62 30.24
CA VAL A 5 16.32 43.52 30.66
C VAL A 5 17.15 42.24 30.74
N ASP A 6 16.97 41.47 31.81
CA ASP A 6 17.61 40.17 32.03
C ASP A 6 17.08 39.10 31.04
N GLY A 7 18.02 38.44 30.37
CA GLY A 7 17.78 37.40 29.38
C GLY A 7 17.66 36.02 30.00
N GLY A 8 16.43 35.52 30.15
CA GLY A 8 16.16 34.10 30.38
C GLY A 8 16.19 33.33 29.07
N SER A 9 17.27 32.58 28.84
CA SER A 9 17.43 31.66 27.70
C SER A 9 16.56 30.41 27.92
N ALA A 10 15.40 30.34 27.26
CA ALA A 10 14.66 29.11 27.07
C ALA A 10 15.07 28.46 25.75
N GLU A 11 15.96 27.46 25.83
CA GLU A 11 16.33 26.60 24.71
C GLU A 11 15.08 25.89 24.15
N LYS A 12 14.54 26.42 23.05
CA LYS A 12 13.63 25.66 22.19
C LYS A 12 14.43 24.59 21.47
N LYS A 13 14.30 23.33 21.92
CA LYS A 13 14.68 22.14 21.13
C LYS A 13 13.94 22.18 19.79
N ARG A 14 14.65 22.58 18.74
CA ARG A 14 14.22 22.41 17.34
C ARG A 14 14.30 20.92 17.01
N THR A 15 13.14 20.30 16.80
CA THR A 15 13.04 19.06 16.02
C THR A 15 13.48 19.36 14.59
N PRO A 16 14.38 18.56 13.97
CA PRO A 16 14.74 18.76 12.58
C PRO A 16 13.54 18.36 11.71
N SER A 17 12.93 19.35 11.05
CA SER A 17 12.03 19.12 9.94
C SER A 17 12.84 18.55 8.77
N VAL A 18 12.64 17.29 8.42
CA VAL A 18 13.18 16.71 7.19
C VAL A 18 12.45 17.36 6.03
N SER A 19 13.08 18.38 5.42
CA SER A 19 12.58 19.03 4.22
C SER A 19 12.86 18.16 2.99
N PHE A 20 11.81 17.79 2.27
CA PHE A 20 11.91 17.11 0.99
C PHE A 20 12.40 18.09 -0.08
N SER A 21 13.70 18.06 -0.37
CA SER A 21 14.27 18.69 -1.56
C SER A 21 15.37 17.78 -2.08
N VAL A 22 14.98 16.84 -2.95
CA VAL A 22 15.94 16.14 -3.80
C VAL A 22 16.16 17.05 -4.99
N GLU A 23 17.35 17.63 -5.07
CA GLU A 23 17.76 18.54 -6.14
C GLU A 23 17.68 17.85 -7.51
N ASP A 24 17.22 18.63 -8.50
CA ASP A 24 17.21 18.28 -9.92
C ASP A 24 18.65 18.09 -10.42
N SER A 25 19.01 16.86 -10.75
CA SER A 25 20.23 16.56 -11.50
C SER A 25 19.86 15.92 -12.84
N THR A 26 19.68 16.77 -13.84
CA THR A 26 19.57 16.36 -15.24
C THR A 26 20.92 15.84 -15.77
N ARG A 27 20.87 14.65 -16.38
CA ARG A 27 21.86 14.02 -17.28
C ARG A 27 23.20 13.62 -16.65
N ASP A 28 23.39 12.30 -16.49
CA ASP A 28 24.56 11.68 -17.09
C ASP A 28 24.35 10.21 -17.46
N ARG A 29 24.94 9.83 -18.59
CA ARG A 29 24.88 8.52 -19.24
C ARG A 29 25.72 7.48 -18.48
N ASP A 30 25.31 6.21 -18.62
CA ASP A 30 26.11 4.98 -18.47
C ASP A 30 27.46 5.13 -17.76
N ARG A 31 27.47 4.95 -16.44
CA ARG A 31 28.63 4.41 -15.71
C ARG A 31 28.14 3.58 -14.54
N GLY A 32 28.60 2.33 -14.49
CA GLY A 32 28.34 1.41 -13.39
C GLY A 32 28.71 2.06 -12.06
N ALA A 33 27.74 2.15 -11.16
CA ALA A 33 27.94 2.57 -9.79
C ALA A 33 27.58 1.38 -8.90
N GLY A 34 28.55 0.98 -8.09
CA GLY A 34 28.35 0.02 -7.02
C GLY A 34 27.23 0.49 -6.08
N VAL A 35 26.59 -0.50 -5.47
CA VAL A 35 25.54 -0.34 -4.46
C VAL A 35 26.05 0.64 -3.39
N ARG A 36 25.46 1.84 -3.34
CA ARG A 36 25.64 2.77 -2.22
C ARG A 36 24.48 2.57 -1.25
N ASP A 37 24.77 2.69 0.05
CA ASP A 37 23.80 2.65 1.15
C ASP A 37 22.64 3.68 1.03
N GLU A 38 22.74 4.64 0.11
CA GLU A 38 21.71 5.65 -0.18
C GLU A 38 20.42 5.03 -0.77
N ASP A 39 20.49 3.89 -1.46
CA ASP A 39 19.30 3.19 -1.98
C ASP A 39 18.52 2.42 -0.89
N ALA A 40 19.16 2.13 0.26
CA ALA A 40 18.53 1.42 1.37
C ALA A 40 17.63 2.32 2.24
N GLN A 41 17.94 3.61 2.34
CA GLN A 41 17.13 4.57 3.11
C GLN A 41 15.69 4.73 2.60
N PRO A 42 15.41 4.87 1.29
CA PRO A 42 14.03 4.98 0.81
C PRO A 42 13.25 3.66 0.91
N ALA A 43 13.93 2.50 1.00
CA ALA A 43 13.29 1.19 1.00
C ALA A 43 12.51 0.89 2.30
N LEU A 44 12.93 1.45 3.45
CA LEU A 44 12.36 1.14 4.77
C LEU A 44 11.78 2.38 5.48
N LEU A 45 11.39 3.40 4.70
CA LEU A 45 10.97 4.72 5.21
C LEU A 45 9.86 4.69 6.27
N TRP A 46 8.98 3.69 6.26
CA TRP A 46 7.90 3.60 7.23
C TRP A 46 8.42 3.40 8.66
N ARG A 47 9.61 2.81 8.83
CA ARG A 47 10.23 2.61 10.16
C ARG A 47 10.66 3.92 10.82
N ALA A 48 10.65 5.04 10.09
CA ALA A 48 10.90 6.37 10.67
C ALA A 48 9.69 6.93 11.44
N TRP A 49 8.52 6.31 11.32
CA TRP A 49 7.28 6.75 11.94
C TRP A 49 6.80 5.75 12.99
N PRO A 50 6.08 6.20 14.04
CA PRO A 50 5.41 5.28 14.96
C PRO A 50 4.44 4.38 14.19
N THR A 51 4.57 3.06 14.35
CA THR A 51 3.66 2.08 13.76
C THR A 51 2.34 2.07 14.53
N PRO A 52 1.21 2.52 13.97
CA PRO A 52 -0.07 2.47 14.66
C PRO A 52 -0.55 1.02 14.80
N GLU A 53 -1.09 0.67 15.96
CA GLU A 53 -1.50 -0.71 16.25
C GLU A 53 -2.65 -1.16 15.35
N PHE A 54 -2.42 -2.23 14.58
CA PHE A 54 -3.47 -2.84 13.76
C PHE A 54 -4.41 -3.68 14.65
N PRO A 55 -5.74 -3.58 14.51
CA PRO A 55 -6.68 -4.28 15.38
C PRO A 55 -6.44 -5.80 15.42
N LEU A 56 -6.33 -6.34 16.64
CA LEU A 56 -6.13 -7.77 16.89
C LEU A 56 -7.39 -8.61 16.63
N SER A 57 -8.58 -7.99 16.63
CA SER A 57 -9.85 -8.69 16.42
C SER A 57 -10.81 -7.89 15.51
N PRO A 58 -11.81 -8.57 14.90
CA PRO A 58 -12.84 -7.95 14.08
C PRO A 58 -13.49 -6.75 14.76
N ALA A 59 -13.56 -5.66 14.01
CA ALA A 59 -13.72 -4.33 14.57
C ALA A 59 -15.18 -3.96 14.87
N ARG A 60 -15.90 -4.77 15.67
CA ARG A 60 -17.22 -4.39 16.17
C ARG A 60 -17.15 -3.28 17.23
N GLU A 61 -15.99 -3.00 17.84
CA GLU A 61 -15.92 -2.17 19.06
C GLU A 61 -14.76 -1.15 19.13
N SER A 62 -13.93 -1.01 18.09
CA SER A 62 -12.76 -0.12 18.17
C SER A 62 -13.15 1.36 17.97
N LYS A 63 -12.95 2.19 19.00
CA LYS A 63 -12.89 3.65 18.87
C LYS A 63 -11.52 4.02 18.30
N GLY A 64 -11.47 4.56 17.07
CA GLY A 64 -10.21 4.92 16.41
C GLY A 64 -10.32 5.08 14.90
N PRO A 65 -9.20 5.42 14.24
CA PRO A 65 -9.15 5.46 12.78
C PRO A 65 -9.47 4.08 12.19
N THR A 66 -10.17 4.07 11.06
CA THR A 66 -10.42 2.83 10.32
C THR A 66 -9.09 2.23 9.85
N PRO A 67 -8.84 0.93 10.10
CA PRO A 67 -7.63 0.28 9.60
C PRO A 67 -7.63 0.23 8.07
N LEU A 68 -6.45 0.38 7.48
CA LEU A 68 -6.25 0.36 6.04
C LEU A 68 -5.63 -0.96 5.60
N LEU A 69 -6.20 -1.56 4.55
CA LEU A 69 -5.55 -2.62 3.79
C LEU A 69 -5.00 -2.01 2.51
N LEU A 70 -3.67 -1.94 2.42
CA LEU A 70 -2.97 -1.37 1.28
C LEU A 70 -2.78 -2.44 0.21
N ASP A 71 -3.38 -2.27 -0.96
CA ASP A 71 -3.15 -3.17 -2.10
C ASP A 71 -1.75 -2.92 -2.67
N GLY A 72 -0.76 -3.69 -2.21
CA GLY A 72 0.64 -3.47 -2.53
C GLY A 72 0.93 -3.56 -4.03
N THR A 73 0.21 -4.42 -4.76
CA THR A 73 0.34 -4.53 -6.21
C THR A 73 -0.22 -3.29 -6.91
N SER A 74 -1.43 -2.85 -6.54
CA SER A 74 -2.04 -1.64 -7.11
C SER A 74 -1.18 -0.40 -6.85
N ILE A 75 -0.71 -0.24 -5.61
CA ILE A 75 0.17 0.87 -5.19
C ILE A 75 1.49 0.86 -5.96
N ALA A 76 2.17 -0.29 -6.04
CA ALA A 76 3.42 -0.41 -6.77
C ALA A 76 3.24 -0.09 -8.26
N PHE A 77 2.12 -0.51 -8.85
CA PHE A 77 1.82 -0.26 -10.26
C PHE A 77 1.51 1.22 -10.52
N GLU A 78 0.72 1.85 -9.65
CA GLU A 78 0.41 3.28 -9.74
C GLU A 78 1.69 4.13 -9.65
N HIS A 79 2.54 3.88 -8.65
CA HIS A 79 3.82 4.58 -8.51
C HIS A 79 4.76 4.33 -9.71
N GLY A 80 4.73 3.11 -10.27
CA GLY A 80 5.43 2.78 -11.50
C GLY A 80 4.72 3.25 -12.79
N ARG A 81 3.83 4.23 -12.68
CA ARG A 81 3.12 4.91 -13.78
C ARG A 81 2.31 3.96 -14.65
N GLN A 82 1.69 2.96 -14.03
CA GLN A 82 0.84 1.97 -14.69
C GLN A 82 1.55 1.21 -15.83
N ARG A 83 2.88 1.08 -15.73
CA ARG A 83 3.70 0.36 -16.71
C ARG A 83 4.43 -0.82 -16.10
N ARG A 84 4.93 -0.63 -14.88
CA ARG A 84 5.71 -1.61 -14.13
C ARG A 84 5.44 -1.44 -12.65
N LEU A 85 5.73 -2.46 -11.85
CA LEU A 85 5.67 -2.43 -10.40
C LEU A 85 6.90 -1.70 -9.87
N SER A 86 6.69 -0.65 -9.10
CA SER A 86 7.74 0.06 -8.38
C SER A 86 7.70 -0.32 -6.89
N PRO A 87 8.67 -1.10 -6.39
CA PRO A 87 8.74 -1.52 -4.99
C PRO A 87 8.70 -0.34 -4.00
N LEU A 88 9.41 0.75 -4.34
CA LEU A 88 9.45 1.97 -3.53
C LEU A 88 8.07 2.60 -3.32
N GLY A 89 7.14 2.42 -4.26
CA GLY A 89 5.78 2.92 -4.10
C GLY A 89 5.10 2.37 -2.85
N VAL A 90 5.34 1.11 -2.52
CA VAL A 90 4.82 0.48 -1.30
C VAL A 90 5.45 1.09 -0.05
N ALA A 91 6.77 1.32 -0.07
CA ALA A 91 7.48 1.94 1.04
C ALA A 91 6.99 3.37 1.32
N PHE A 92 6.87 4.19 0.27
CA PHE A 92 6.35 5.55 0.36
C PHE A 92 4.88 5.58 0.83
N ALA A 93 4.05 4.68 0.30
CA ALA A 93 2.65 4.60 0.71
C ALA A 93 2.50 4.29 2.19
N LEU A 94 3.21 3.26 2.67
CA LEU A 94 3.16 2.85 4.06
C LEU A 94 3.70 3.94 5.00
N ALA A 95 4.82 4.57 4.63
CA ALA A 95 5.37 5.68 5.40
C ALA A 95 4.38 6.84 5.54
N ARG A 96 3.72 7.21 4.43
CA ARG A 96 2.70 8.27 4.44
C ARG A 96 1.49 7.91 5.30
N VAL A 97 1.05 6.65 5.24
CA VAL A 97 -0.09 6.15 6.02
C VAL A 97 0.22 6.19 7.53
N PHE A 98 1.44 5.82 7.94
CA PHE A 98 1.88 5.90 9.34
C PHE A 98 2.10 7.33 9.81
N GLU A 99 2.66 8.19 8.98
CA GLU A 99 2.76 9.63 9.25
C GLU A 99 1.38 10.24 9.57
N LEU A 100 0.33 9.79 8.87
CA LEU A 100 -1.06 10.20 9.09
C LEU A 100 -1.73 9.51 10.29
N GLY A 101 -1.05 8.56 10.95
CA GLY A 101 -1.56 7.87 12.14
C GLY A 101 -2.55 6.73 11.86
N PHE A 102 -2.63 6.23 10.62
CA PHE A 102 -3.55 5.15 10.26
C PHE A 102 -2.91 3.77 10.48
N PRO A 103 -3.60 2.85 11.17
CA PRO A 103 -3.15 1.46 11.26
C PRO A 103 -3.30 0.80 9.90
N ALA A 104 -2.26 0.11 9.43
CA ALA A 104 -2.28 -0.46 8.09
C ALA A 104 -1.53 -1.78 7.95
N LYS A 105 -1.97 -2.58 6.98
CA LYS A 105 -1.27 -3.77 6.49
C LYS A 105 -1.23 -3.78 4.97
N VAL A 106 -0.14 -4.30 4.41
CA VAL A 106 0.05 -4.46 2.97
C VAL A 106 -0.44 -5.83 2.54
N LEU A 107 -1.33 -5.86 1.55
CA LEU A 107 -1.83 -7.06 0.88
C LEU A 107 -0.95 -7.38 -0.33
N LEU A 108 -0.58 -8.65 -0.51
CA LEU A 108 0.13 -9.12 -1.69
C LEU A 108 -0.42 -10.44 -2.24
N PRO A 109 -0.50 -10.61 -3.57
CA PRO A 109 -0.73 -11.93 -4.16
C PRO A 109 0.46 -12.85 -3.87
N SER A 110 0.19 -14.15 -3.79
CA SER A 110 1.19 -15.18 -3.46
C SER A 110 2.45 -15.13 -4.33
N TRP A 111 2.31 -14.86 -5.63
CA TRP A 111 3.44 -14.85 -6.56
C TRP A 111 4.44 -13.73 -6.26
N MET A 112 3.99 -12.61 -5.66
CA MET A 112 4.89 -11.54 -5.21
C MET A 112 5.58 -11.88 -3.88
N ALA A 113 5.30 -13.05 -3.30
CA ALA A 113 5.81 -13.50 -2.01
C ALA A 113 6.57 -14.84 -2.11
N GLY A 114 7.36 -15.02 -3.17
CA GLY A 114 8.24 -16.17 -3.36
C GLY A 114 8.58 -16.45 -4.83
N GLU A 115 7.72 -16.01 -5.75
CA GLU A 115 7.83 -16.29 -7.20
C GLU A 115 8.17 -15.04 -8.03
N GLU A 116 8.43 -13.90 -7.39
CA GLU A 116 8.70 -12.61 -8.06
C GLU A 116 9.89 -12.69 -9.04
N HIS A 117 10.83 -13.58 -8.77
CA HIS A 117 12.03 -13.80 -9.56
C HIS A 117 11.76 -14.43 -10.93
N PHE A 118 10.61 -15.07 -11.13
CA PHE A 118 10.17 -15.54 -12.45
C PHE A 118 9.62 -14.39 -13.32
N TYR A 119 9.31 -13.25 -12.72
CA TYR A 119 8.65 -12.13 -13.40
C TYR A 119 9.44 -10.81 -13.32
N PRO A 120 10.77 -10.81 -13.57
CA PRO A 120 11.58 -9.61 -13.37
C PRO A 120 11.10 -8.46 -14.27
N THR A 121 10.59 -8.74 -15.47
CA THR A 121 10.14 -7.71 -16.40
C THR A 121 8.91 -6.92 -15.93
N PHE A 122 8.20 -7.39 -14.90
CA PHE A 122 7.10 -6.65 -14.30
C PHE A 122 7.59 -5.50 -13.42
N PHE A 123 8.82 -5.56 -12.92
CA PHE A 123 9.37 -4.56 -12.00
C PHE A 123 10.16 -3.47 -12.72
N VAL A 124 10.12 -2.26 -12.17
CA VAL A 124 11.02 -1.16 -12.54
C VAL A 124 12.45 -1.59 -12.23
N GLY A 125 13.38 -1.45 -13.18
CA GLY A 125 14.76 -1.92 -13.01
C GLY A 125 14.94 -3.44 -13.13
N SER A 126 13.89 -4.18 -13.50
CA SER A 126 13.90 -5.63 -13.72
C SER A 126 14.48 -6.41 -12.52
N ALA A 127 15.62 -7.09 -12.66
CA ALA A 127 16.24 -7.86 -11.59
C ALA A 127 16.60 -6.99 -10.36
N LYS A 128 17.04 -5.74 -10.56
CA LYS A 128 17.29 -4.81 -9.44
C LYS A 128 15.98 -4.47 -8.70
N GLY A 129 14.88 -4.34 -9.44
CA GLY A 129 13.56 -4.14 -8.87
C GLY A 129 13.08 -5.34 -8.06
N VAL A 130 13.35 -6.56 -8.53
CA VAL A 130 13.05 -7.79 -7.77
C VAL A 130 13.86 -7.86 -6.48
N ALA A 131 15.16 -7.55 -6.52
CA ALA A 131 16.01 -7.55 -5.33
C ALA A 131 15.52 -6.52 -4.28
N LEU A 132 15.20 -5.31 -4.74
CA LEU A 132 14.63 -4.28 -3.87
C LEU A 132 13.27 -4.71 -3.29
N TRP A 133 12.43 -5.35 -4.10
CA TRP A 133 11.17 -5.89 -3.65
C TRP A 133 11.33 -6.96 -2.58
N GLN A 134 12.28 -7.88 -2.74
CA GLN A 134 12.59 -8.91 -1.75
C GLN A 134 13.01 -8.30 -0.41
N GLN A 135 13.85 -7.26 -0.44
CA GLN A 135 14.25 -6.51 0.76
C GLN A 135 13.04 -5.87 1.45
N ILE A 136 12.21 -5.15 0.71
CA ILE A 136 11.00 -4.50 1.25
C ILE A 136 10.03 -5.53 1.82
N ARG A 137 9.76 -6.61 1.08
CA ARG A 137 8.87 -7.69 1.50
C ARG A 137 9.34 -8.36 2.78
N GLN A 138 10.64 -8.64 2.89
CA GLN A 138 11.22 -9.22 4.10
C GLN A 138 11.00 -8.30 5.31
N ALA A 139 11.29 -7.01 5.18
CA ALA A 139 11.08 -6.06 6.26
C ALA A 139 9.59 -5.91 6.64
N LEU A 140 8.67 -5.90 5.67
CA LEU A 140 7.22 -5.90 5.94
C LEU A 140 6.78 -7.15 6.73
N GLN A 141 7.39 -8.30 6.45
CA GLN A 141 7.11 -9.54 7.17
C GLN A 141 7.64 -9.49 8.61
N GLU A 142 8.88 -9.03 8.80
CA GLU A 142 9.51 -8.84 10.11
C GLU A 142 8.70 -7.87 10.98
N ASP A 143 8.19 -6.80 10.39
CA ASP A 143 7.39 -5.78 11.09
C ASP A 143 5.93 -6.21 11.31
N GLY A 144 5.51 -7.40 10.85
CA GLY A 144 4.13 -7.89 10.97
C GLY A 144 3.10 -7.12 10.14
N LEU A 145 3.57 -6.36 9.15
CA LEU A 145 2.78 -5.47 8.29
C LEU A 145 2.27 -6.16 7.02
N LEU A 146 2.75 -7.37 6.74
CA LEU A 146 2.41 -8.09 5.52
C LEU A 146 1.27 -9.09 5.71
N ILE A 147 0.35 -9.12 4.73
CA ILE A 147 -0.64 -10.18 4.54
C ILE A 147 -0.45 -10.72 3.12
N VAL A 148 -0.05 -11.99 3.03
CA VAL A 148 0.03 -12.71 1.76
C VAL A 148 -1.31 -13.39 1.47
N LEU A 149 -1.86 -13.16 0.29
CA LEU A 149 -3.08 -13.79 -0.17
C LEU A 149 -2.81 -15.26 -0.53
N PRO A 150 -3.82 -16.15 -0.40
CA PRO A 150 -3.66 -17.57 -0.70
C PRO A 150 -3.20 -17.81 -2.13
N ASP A 151 -2.34 -18.82 -2.33
CA ASP A 151 -1.96 -19.23 -3.68
C ASP A 151 -3.19 -19.73 -4.46
N PRO A 152 -3.57 -19.09 -5.59
CA PRO A 152 -4.69 -19.54 -6.41
C PRO A 152 -4.48 -20.96 -6.95
N ASN A 153 -3.23 -21.42 -7.02
CA ASN A 153 -2.85 -22.72 -7.56
C ASN A 153 -2.69 -23.82 -6.49
N ALA A 154 -2.93 -23.53 -5.20
CA ALA A 154 -2.64 -24.47 -4.11
C ALA A 154 -3.36 -25.82 -4.22
N HIS A 155 -4.50 -25.86 -4.89
CA HIS A 155 -5.31 -27.05 -5.12
C HIS A 155 -4.93 -27.83 -6.38
N LEU A 156 -3.98 -27.32 -7.18
CA LEU A 156 -3.58 -27.90 -8.47
C LEU A 156 -2.19 -28.53 -8.39
N PRO A 157 -1.96 -29.67 -9.07
CA PRO A 157 -0.62 -30.20 -9.31
C PRO A 157 0.28 -29.17 -10.01
N LYS A 158 1.60 -29.31 -9.87
CA LYS A 158 2.58 -28.38 -10.46
C LYS A 158 2.55 -28.39 -11.98
N GLU A 159 2.25 -29.53 -12.59
CA GLU A 159 2.23 -29.76 -14.03
C GLU A 159 0.91 -29.33 -14.70
N SER A 160 -0.06 -28.81 -13.93
CA SER A 160 -1.38 -28.48 -14.47
C SER A 160 -1.34 -27.26 -15.41
N HIS A 161 -1.91 -27.42 -16.60
CA HIS A 161 -2.12 -26.31 -17.54
C HIS A 161 -3.18 -25.31 -17.09
N ALA A 162 -4.01 -25.67 -16.11
CA ALA A 162 -5.04 -24.78 -15.55
C ALA A 162 -4.48 -23.81 -14.50
N ARG A 163 -3.18 -23.88 -14.19
CA ARG A 163 -2.54 -22.96 -13.25
C ARG A 163 -2.65 -21.52 -13.73
N TRP A 164 -3.02 -20.65 -12.81
CA TRP A 164 -3.08 -19.22 -13.02
C TRP A 164 -1.69 -18.60 -12.83
N TYR A 165 -1.34 -17.63 -13.67
CA TYR A 165 -0.09 -16.88 -13.59
C TYR A 165 -0.34 -15.38 -13.77
N PRO A 166 0.46 -14.52 -13.12
CA PRO A 166 0.34 -13.09 -13.31
C PRO A 166 0.72 -12.68 -14.73
N THR A 167 0.00 -11.71 -15.26
CA THR A 167 0.28 -11.06 -16.55
C THR A 167 0.33 -9.55 -16.36
N ARG A 168 0.87 -8.82 -17.34
CA ARG A 168 0.92 -7.35 -17.29
C ARG A 168 -0.45 -6.68 -17.16
N ASN A 169 -1.52 -7.36 -17.58
CA ASN A 169 -2.89 -6.86 -17.54
C ASN A 169 -3.70 -7.44 -16.36
N CYS A 170 -3.08 -8.32 -15.57
CA CYS A 170 -3.75 -9.07 -14.51
C CYS A 170 -2.71 -9.61 -13.52
N PHE A 171 -2.41 -8.83 -12.48
CA PHE A 171 -1.47 -9.23 -11.44
C PHE A 171 -2.11 -10.02 -10.29
N LYS A 172 -3.44 -10.09 -10.23
CA LYS A 172 -4.20 -10.80 -9.19
C LYS A 172 -5.25 -11.70 -9.83
N SER A 173 -5.51 -12.83 -9.19
CA SER A 173 -6.52 -13.81 -9.58
C SER A 173 -7.92 -13.37 -9.10
N CYS A 174 -8.99 -13.98 -9.63
CA CYS A 174 -10.34 -13.72 -9.12
C CYS A 174 -10.52 -14.15 -7.65
N SER A 175 -9.80 -15.20 -7.21
CA SER A 175 -9.81 -15.64 -5.81
C SER A 175 -9.20 -14.61 -4.86
N ASP A 176 -8.23 -13.82 -5.32
CA ASP A 176 -7.64 -12.74 -4.53
C ASP A 176 -8.70 -11.69 -4.19
N ALA A 177 -9.51 -11.27 -5.17
CA ALA A 177 -10.60 -10.31 -4.96
C ALA A 177 -11.60 -10.79 -3.89
N LEU A 178 -11.99 -12.06 -3.91
CA LEU A 178 -12.87 -12.63 -2.88
C LEU A 178 -12.23 -12.61 -1.49
N LYS A 179 -10.93 -12.94 -1.41
CA LYS A 179 -10.21 -12.93 -0.15
C LYS A 179 -10.06 -11.52 0.40
N ILE A 180 -9.69 -10.55 -0.44
CA ILE A 180 -9.55 -9.13 -0.08
C ILE A 180 -10.87 -8.60 0.49
N ALA A 181 -12.00 -8.86 -0.18
CA ALA A 181 -13.32 -8.44 0.32
C ALA A 181 -13.63 -9.06 1.69
N GLY A 182 -13.31 -10.34 1.88
CA GLY A 182 -13.45 -11.03 3.16
C GLY A 182 -12.62 -10.39 4.27
N LEU A 183 -11.37 -10.02 3.98
CA LEU A 183 -10.47 -9.34 4.91
C LEU A 183 -10.96 -7.94 5.28
N CYS A 184 -11.43 -7.16 4.30
CA CYS A 184 -12.03 -5.84 4.53
C CYS A 184 -13.23 -5.96 5.48
N LYS A 185 -14.12 -6.94 5.25
CA LYS A 185 -15.27 -7.19 6.12
C LYS A 185 -14.85 -7.69 7.52
N GLN A 186 -13.88 -8.59 7.58
CA GLN A 186 -13.40 -9.17 8.84
C GLN A 186 -12.83 -8.09 9.77
N TRP A 187 -12.01 -7.17 9.25
CA TRP A 187 -11.39 -6.12 10.08
C TRP A 187 -12.16 -4.80 10.06
N GLY A 188 -13.26 -4.72 9.30
CA GLY A 188 -13.93 -3.45 8.96
C GLY A 188 -12.95 -2.44 8.37
N ALA A 189 -11.98 -2.92 7.61
CA ALA A 189 -10.90 -2.12 7.06
C ALA A 189 -11.31 -1.47 5.74
N ALA A 190 -10.74 -0.29 5.47
CA ALA A 190 -10.84 0.32 4.16
C ALA A 190 -9.73 -0.20 3.23
N LEU A 191 -10.07 -0.48 1.97
CA LEU A 191 -9.12 -0.94 0.97
C LEU A 191 -8.51 0.24 0.23
N CYS A 192 -7.19 0.43 0.31
CA CYS A 192 -6.48 1.40 -0.51
C CYS A 192 -6.04 0.74 -1.82
N SER A 193 -6.80 0.94 -2.90
CA SER A 193 -6.54 0.34 -4.22
C SER A 193 -7.20 1.16 -5.33
N ASN A 194 -6.56 1.20 -6.49
CA ASN A 194 -7.17 1.67 -7.75
C ASN A 194 -7.62 0.50 -8.65
N ASP A 195 -7.35 -0.75 -8.25
CA ASP A 195 -7.65 -1.94 -9.04
C ASP A 195 -9.08 -2.44 -8.74
N PHE A 196 -10.08 -1.74 -9.27
CA PHE A 196 -11.48 -2.17 -9.20
C PHE A 196 -11.85 -3.20 -10.26
N GLU A 197 -11.06 -3.27 -11.33
CA GLU A 197 -11.25 -4.21 -12.41
C GLU A 197 -11.22 -5.67 -11.91
N GLN A 198 -10.36 -5.98 -10.94
CA GLN A 198 -10.35 -7.31 -10.31
C GLN A 198 -11.70 -7.71 -9.68
N PHE A 199 -12.44 -6.75 -9.12
CA PHE A 199 -13.74 -6.99 -8.49
C PHE A 199 -14.87 -6.95 -9.52
N LEU A 200 -14.78 -6.07 -10.53
CA LEU A 200 -15.73 -6.04 -11.65
C LEU A 200 -15.79 -7.40 -12.35
N ARG A 201 -14.65 -8.06 -12.55
CA ARG A 201 -14.58 -9.42 -13.14
C ARG A 201 -15.36 -10.48 -12.38
N LEU A 202 -15.66 -10.29 -11.08
CA LEU A 202 -16.54 -11.19 -10.32
C LEU A 202 -18.02 -11.03 -10.69
N VAL A 203 -18.40 -9.86 -11.20
CA VAL A 203 -19.79 -9.48 -11.49
C VAL A 203 -20.11 -9.56 -12.98
N VAL A 204 -19.15 -9.22 -13.83
CA VAL A 204 -19.33 -9.21 -15.30
C VAL A 204 -19.73 -10.61 -15.78
N GLY A 205 -20.91 -10.70 -16.42
CA GLY A 205 -21.45 -11.94 -16.97
C GLY A 205 -22.02 -12.94 -15.95
N GLN A 206 -22.00 -12.62 -14.65
CA GLN A 206 -22.46 -13.51 -13.59
C GLN A 206 -23.83 -13.04 -13.03
N LYS A 207 -24.85 -13.90 -13.08
CA LYS A 207 -26.16 -13.65 -12.42
C LYS A 207 -26.13 -13.99 -10.92
N ASN A 208 -25.02 -13.72 -10.23
CA ASN A 208 -24.85 -14.08 -8.83
C ASN A 208 -24.99 -12.86 -7.93
N LYS A 209 -26.13 -12.77 -7.23
CA LYS A 209 -26.43 -11.68 -6.29
C LYS A 209 -25.32 -11.47 -5.26
N LYS A 210 -24.70 -12.55 -4.78
CA LYS A 210 -23.62 -12.48 -3.78
C LYS A 210 -22.38 -11.76 -4.33
N MET A 211 -22.06 -11.91 -5.62
CA MET A 211 -20.91 -11.23 -6.23
C MET A 211 -21.16 -9.73 -6.39
N ALA A 212 -22.39 -9.36 -6.77
CA ALA A 212 -22.80 -7.96 -6.80
C ALA A 212 -22.74 -7.31 -5.40
N GLU A 213 -23.18 -8.02 -4.35
CA GLU A 213 -23.07 -7.55 -2.96
C GLU A 213 -21.61 -7.37 -2.51
N ILE A 214 -20.71 -8.28 -2.92
CA ILE A 214 -19.27 -8.14 -2.64
C ILE A 214 -18.69 -6.92 -3.35
N TYR A 215 -19.03 -6.73 -4.63
CA TYR A 215 -18.57 -5.58 -5.40
C TYR A 215 -19.06 -4.25 -4.81
N ASP A 216 -20.35 -4.16 -4.45
CA ASP A 216 -20.92 -2.97 -3.80
C ASP A 216 -20.24 -2.69 -2.45
N PHE A 217 -20.03 -3.72 -1.63
CA PHE A 217 -19.33 -3.60 -0.35
C PHE A 217 -17.91 -3.05 -0.51
N VAL A 218 -17.10 -3.64 -1.40
CA VAL A 218 -15.72 -3.20 -1.63
C VAL A 218 -15.71 -1.79 -2.21
N SER A 219 -16.59 -1.50 -3.16
CA SER A 219 -16.71 -0.17 -3.75
C SER A 219 -16.88 0.89 -2.67
N ARG A 220 -17.80 0.69 -1.72
CA ARG A 220 -18.05 1.61 -0.60
C ARG A 220 -16.94 1.66 0.45
N SER A 221 -16.16 0.58 0.55
CA SER A 221 -15.12 0.42 1.56
C SER A 221 -13.73 0.77 1.03
N SER A 222 -13.63 1.35 -0.18
CA SER A 222 -12.34 1.61 -0.82
C SER A 222 -11.97 3.08 -0.82
N VAL A 223 -10.67 3.33 -0.69
CA VAL A 223 -10.02 4.63 -0.78
C VAL A 223 -9.10 4.59 -2.00
N LEU A 224 -9.42 5.41 -3.00
CA LEU A 224 -8.57 5.65 -4.16
C LEU A 224 -7.31 6.40 -3.73
N LEU A 225 -6.27 6.24 -4.53
CA LEU A 225 -4.97 6.84 -4.28
C LEU A 225 -4.34 7.41 -5.53
N ALA A 226 -3.45 8.38 -5.35
CA ALA A 226 -2.64 8.95 -6.41
C ALA A 226 -1.21 9.18 -5.92
N PHE A 227 -0.27 9.17 -6.85
CA PHE A 227 1.11 9.56 -6.58
C PHE A 227 1.48 10.85 -7.30
N HIS A 228 2.06 11.79 -6.56
CA HIS A 228 2.83 12.89 -7.15
C HIS A 228 4.30 12.69 -6.79
N LYS A 229 5.10 12.23 -7.77
CA LYS A 229 6.46 11.74 -7.52
C LYS A 229 6.41 10.64 -6.43
N ASN A 230 7.13 10.83 -5.33
CA ASN A 230 7.20 9.89 -4.20
C ASN A 230 6.15 10.16 -3.11
N GLN A 231 5.26 11.13 -3.32
CA GLN A 231 4.22 11.48 -2.34
C GLN A 231 2.92 10.76 -2.67
N LEU A 232 2.43 9.97 -1.71
CA LEU A 232 1.11 9.35 -1.77
C LEU A 232 0.05 10.36 -1.33
N HIS A 233 -1.02 10.45 -2.12
CA HIS A 233 -2.25 11.15 -1.79
C HIS A 233 -3.39 10.13 -1.69
N LEU A 234 -4.05 10.08 -0.54
CA LEU A 234 -5.32 9.37 -0.39
C LEU A 234 -6.44 10.30 -0.87
N ILE A 235 -7.28 9.81 -1.77
CA ILE A 235 -8.39 10.59 -2.32
C ILE A 235 -9.55 10.53 -1.34
N LEU A 236 -9.73 11.64 -0.62
CA LEU A 236 -10.71 11.75 0.45
C LEU A 236 -12.16 11.69 -0.04
N ASP A 237 -12.44 12.07 -1.28
CA ASP A 237 -13.77 11.98 -1.90
C ASP A 237 -13.90 10.77 -2.83
N SER A 238 -13.23 9.66 -2.52
CA SER A 238 -13.24 8.42 -3.31
C SER A 238 -14.64 7.89 -3.66
N GLN A 239 -15.63 8.21 -2.83
CA GLN A 239 -17.03 7.80 -2.97
C GLN A 239 -17.94 8.92 -3.50
N GLY A 240 -17.37 10.09 -3.84
CA GLY A 240 -18.08 11.27 -4.32
C GLY A 240 -18.73 12.13 -3.22
N ARG A 241 -19.20 13.32 -3.60
CA ARG A 241 -19.72 14.37 -2.69
C ARG A 241 -20.97 14.01 -1.87
N GLY A 242 -21.62 12.89 -2.18
CA GLY A 242 -22.81 12.40 -1.46
C GLY A 242 -22.51 11.41 -0.32
N SER A 243 -21.23 11.13 -0.07
CA SER A 243 -20.78 10.14 0.92
C SER A 243 -19.98 10.83 2.03
N SER A 244 -20.30 10.55 3.29
CA SER A 244 -19.54 11.10 4.42
C SER A 244 -18.25 10.30 4.60
N LEU A 245 -17.13 10.92 4.21
CA LEU A 245 -15.78 10.42 4.40
C LEU A 245 -15.43 10.11 5.85
N GLU A 246 -15.97 10.92 6.78
CA GLU A 246 -15.79 10.73 8.22
C GLU A 246 -16.18 9.30 8.59
N THR A 247 -17.34 8.80 8.17
CA THR A 247 -17.75 7.41 8.42
C THR A 247 -16.81 6.32 7.91
N LEU A 248 -16.01 6.59 6.86
CA LEU A 248 -15.09 5.59 6.30
C LEU A 248 -13.72 5.62 7.00
N ILE A 249 -13.18 6.80 7.29
CA ILE A 249 -11.80 6.98 7.80
C ILE A 249 -11.77 7.17 9.32
N LEU A 250 -12.79 7.81 9.88
CA LEU A 250 -12.96 8.05 11.31
C LEU A 250 -14.20 7.31 11.81
N ARG A 251 -14.03 6.24 12.58
CA ARG A 251 -15.18 5.62 13.24
C ARG A 251 -15.62 6.50 14.40
N THR A 252 -16.46 7.48 14.11
CA THR A 252 -17.24 8.18 15.12
C THR A 252 -18.23 7.17 15.68
N GLY A 253 -18.15 6.90 16.99
CA GLY A 253 -18.94 5.88 17.68
C GLY A 253 -20.43 6.17 17.79
N GLU A 254 -21.01 6.91 16.85
CA GLU A 254 -22.42 7.24 16.81
C GLU A 254 -23.07 6.57 15.60
N ARG A 255 -23.76 5.46 15.88
CA ARG A 255 -24.90 4.97 15.11
C ARG A 255 -25.99 4.57 16.08
#